data_AF-A0A9D3UMY4-F1
#
_entry.id   AF-A0A9D3UMY4-F1
#
_cell.length_a   1.000
_cell.length_b   1.000
_cell.length_c   1.000
_cell.angle_alpha   90.00
_cell.angle_beta   90.00
_cell.angle_gamma   90.00
#
_symmetry.space_group_name_H-M   'P 1'
#
loop_
_entity.id
_entity.type
_entity.pdbx_description
1 polymer ?
#
loop_
_entity_poly.entity_id
_entity_poly.type
_entity_poly.pdbx_seq_one_letter_code
_entity_poly.pdbx_strand_id
1 'polypeptide(L)'
;MEDKFASLNLNEEEEAILQTPPFPIPEKEEGGFRLVGYFLAASVIHFSVMKSTTAKLWHPVRGVRILDLGERRFLFQFFHSMDMERVLKGSP
;
A
#
# COMPACT_ATOMS: atom_id res chain seq x y z
N MET A 1 41.15 1.69 -12.01
CA MET A 1 39.75 2.06 -12.29
C MET A 1 38.92 1.70 -11.07
N GLU A 2 39.26 2.28 -9.91
CA GLU A 2 38.66 1.94 -8.61
C GLU A 2 38.36 3.20 -7.76
N ASP A 3 38.83 4.38 -8.17
CA ASP A 3 38.68 5.66 -7.45
C ASP A 3 37.29 6.31 -7.57
N LYS A 4 36.28 5.59 -8.08
CA LYS A 4 34.94 6.14 -8.34
C LYS A 4 33.88 5.81 -7.29
N PHE A 5 34.25 5.15 -6.19
CA PHE A 5 33.29 4.74 -5.15
C PHE A 5 33.61 5.25 -3.74
N ALA A 6 34.66 6.06 -3.58
CA ALA A 6 35.12 6.53 -2.26
C ALA A 6 34.34 7.73 -1.67
N SER A 7 33.27 8.21 -2.33
CA SER A 7 32.56 9.44 -1.92
C SER A 7 31.14 9.21 -1.38
N LEU A 8 30.76 7.98 -1.05
CA LEU A 8 29.48 7.70 -0.40
C LEU A 8 29.65 7.83 1.12
N ASN A 9 29.55 9.05 1.64
CA ASN A 9 29.37 9.31 3.06
C ASN A 9 27.86 9.34 3.34
N LEU A 10 27.35 8.38 4.12
CA LEU A 10 26.00 8.46 4.66
C LEU A 10 26.06 9.39 5.88
N ASN A 11 25.88 10.68 5.64
CA ASN A 11 25.66 11.62 6.74
C ASN A 11 24.27 11.34 7.32
N GLU A 12 24.24 10.90 8.59
CA GLU A 12 23.05 10.78 9.42
C GLU A 12 22.43 12.16 9.68
N GLU A 13 21.57 12.63 8.78
CA GLU A 13 20.60 13.66 9.12
C GLU A 13 19.21 13.18 8.67
N GLU A 14 18.45 12.75 9.67
CA GLU A 14 17.06 12.33 9.63
C GLU A 14 16.17 13.53 9.27
N GLU A 15 16.14 13.91 7.98
CA GLU A 15 15.24 14.95 7.45
C GLU A 15 13.81 14.40 7.35
N ALA A 16 13.10 14.46 8.47
CA ALA A 16 11.67 14.22 8.54
C ALA A 16 10.88 15.35 7.88
N ILE A 17 10.33 15.15 6.67
CA ILE A 17 9.06 15.78 6.27
C ILE A 17 8.23 14.81 5.40
N LEU A 18 7.19 14.21 6.00
CA LEU A 18 6.11 13.54 5.27
C LEU A 18 5.20 14.58 4.62
N GLN A 19 5.51 15.00 3.40
CA GLN A 19 4.56 15.77 2.59
C GLN A 19 3.64 14.82 1.83
N THR A 20 2.39 14.70 2.28
CA THR A 20 1.32 14.11 1.47
C THR A 20 0.93 15.11 0.38
N PRO A 21 1.08 14.78 -0.92
CA PRO A 21 0.58 15.64 -1.98
C PRO A 21 -0.95 15.76 -1.87
N PRO A 22 -1.54 16.90 -2.28
CA PRO A 22 -2.98 17.13 -2.22
C PRO A 22 -3.72 16.00 -2.95
N PHE A 23 -4.75 15.47 -2.31
CA PHE A 23 -5.62 14.43 -2.86
C PHE A 23 -6.33 14.98 -4.11
N PRO A 24 -6.11 14.40 -5.30
CA PRO A 24 -6.95 14.71 -6.44
C PRO A 24 -8.37 14.25 -6.15
N ILE A 25 -9.33 15.18 -6.24
CA ILE A 25 -10.77 14.91 -6.25
C ILE A 25 -11.03 13.96 -7.44
N PRO A 26 -11.84 12.89 -7.28
CA PRO A 26 -11.93 11.84 -8.29
C PRO A 26 -12.61 12.37 -9.54
N GLU A 27 -11.80 12.66 -10.56
CA GLU A 27 -12.25 12.69 -11.94
C GLU A 27 -12.81 11.30 -12.25
N LYS A 28 -14.14 11.21 -12.33
CA LYS A 28 -14.96 10.13 -12.90
C LYS A 28 -14.15 8.87 -13.25
N GLU A 29 -13.78 8.08 -12.23
CA GLU A 29 -12.93 6.91 -12.44
C GLU A 29 -13.73 5.81 -13.15
N GLU A 30 -13.43 5.63 -14.44
CA GLU A 30 -13.74 4.42 -15.17
C GLU A 30 -13.19 3.20 -14.41
N GLY A 31 -14.09 2.39 -13.85
CA GLY A 31 -13.79 1.01 -13.43
C GLY A 31 -12.65 0.85 -12.41
N GLY A 32 -12.74 1.50 -11.25
CA GLY A 32 -11.72 1.37 -10.21
C GLY A 32 -11.59 -0.07 -9.68
N PHE A 33 -10.38 -0.65 -9.74
CA PHE A 33 -10.03 -1.93 -9.11
C PHE A 33 -10.04 -1.81 -7.57
N ARG A 34 -11.24 -1.73 -7.00
CA ARG A 34 -11.50 -1.41 -5.59
C ARG A 34 -12.21 -2.57 -4.92
N LEU A 35 -11.67 -3.00 -3.79
CA LEU A 35 -12.33 -3.97 -2.91
C LEU A 35 -12.50 -3.34 -1.53
N VAL A 36 -13.67 -3.55 -0.92
CA VAL A 36 -13.89 -3.25 0.49
C VAL A 36 -13.90 -4.57 1.24
N GLY A 37 -13.06 -4.67 2.26
CA GLY A 37 -12.96 -5.87 3.10
C GLY A 37 -13.03 -5.52 4.58
N TYR A 38 -13.35 -6.53 5.39
CA TYR A 38 -13.27 -6.46 6.84
C TYR A 38 -12.35 -7.58 7.34
N PHE A 39 -11.66 -7.32 8.44
CA PHE A 39 -10.84 -8.35 9.08
C PHE A 39 -11.60 -8.99 10.25
N LEU A 40 -11.67 -10.32 10.20
CA LEU A 40 -12.25 -11.20 11.21
C LEU A 40 -11.32 -11.41 12.41
N ALA A 41 -10.80 -10.33 13.01
CA ALA A 41 -9.99 -10.44 14.22
C ALA A 41 -10.85 -10.14 15.46
N ALA A 42 -10.73 -10.98 16.50
CA ALA A 42 -11.31 -10.68 17.81
C ALA A 42 -10.55 -9.52 18.51
N SER A 43 -9.29 -9.30 18.14
CA SER A 43 -8.40 -8.29 18.72
C SER A 43 -8.39 -6.97 17.95
N VAL A 44 -7.80 -5.94 18.57
CA VAL A 44 -7.47 -4.68 17.90
C VAL A 44 -6.43 -4.94 16.80
N ILE A 45 -6.64 -4.35 15.62
CA ILE A 45 -5.76 -4.48 14.47
C ILE A 45 -4.89 -3.24 14.37
N HIS A 46 -3.58 -3.40 14.44
CA HIS A 46 -2.65 -2.31 14.14
C HIS A 46 -2.60 -2.10 12.62
N PHE A 47 -3.18 -0.98 12.15
CA PHE A 47 -3.33 -0.69 10.72
C PHE A 47 -2.01 -0.80 9.94
N SER A 48 -0.90 -0.27 10.48
CA SER A 48 0.41 -0.32 9.81
C SER A 48 0.92 -1.77 9.60
N VAL A 49 0.71 -2.64 10.60
CA VAL A 49 1.11 -4.05 10.53
C VAL A 49 0.20 -4.80 9.57
N MET A 50 -1.12 -4.60 9.64
CA MET A 50 -2.08 -5.20 8.71
C MET A 50 -1.78 -4.78 7.27
N LYS A 51 -1.55 -3.49 7.03
CA LYS A 51 -1.26 -2.93 5.70
C LYS A 51 -0.01 -3.56 5.11
N SER A 52 1.09 -3.58 5.87
CA SER A 52 2.35 -4.15 5.40
C SER A 52 2.27 -5.67 5.21
N THR A 53 1.57 -6.39 6.10
CA THR A 53 1.37 -7.84 5.98
C THR A 53 0.53 -8.18 4.75
N THR A 54 -0.59 -7.49 4.54
CA THR A 54 -1.50 -7.74 3.40
C THR A 54 -0.83 -7.40 2.07
N ALA A 55 -0.11 -6.28 1.99
CA ALA A 55 0.64 -5.91 0.79
C ALA A 55 1.77 -6.90 0.47
N LYS A 56 2.45 -7.43 1.49
CA LYS A 56 3.47 -8.48 1.31
C LYS A 56 2.86 -9.81 0.89
N LEU A 57 1.74 -10.19 1.50
CA LEU A 57 1.05 -11.45 1.23
C LEU A 57 0.59 -11.54 -0.23
N TRP A 58 -0.10 -10.51 -0.71
CA TRP A 58 -0.64 -10.48 -2.08
C TRP A 58 0.39 -10.20 -3.18
N HIS A 59 1.55 -9.67 -2.78
CA HIS A 59 2.65 -9.26 -3.65
C HIS A 59 2.18 -8.64 -5.00
N PRO A 60 1.31 -7.61 -4.97
CA PRO A 60 0.70 -7.07 -6.18
C PRO A 60 1.77 -6.45 -7.09
N VAL A 61 1.67 -6.69 -8.40
CA VAL A 61 2.68 -6.28 -9.37
C VAL A 61 2.84 -4.76 -9.40
N ARG A 62 1.73 -4.01 -9.24
CA ARG A 62 1.73 -2.54 -9.23
C ARG A 62 1.46 -1.94 -7.87
N GLY A 63 1.55 -2.74 -6.81
CA GLY A 63 1.21 -2.28 -5.47
C GLY A 63 -0.29 -2.24 -5.21
N VAL A 64 -0.62 -1.92 -3.96
CA VAL A 64 -2.00 -1.72 -3.50
C VAL A 64 -2.02 -0.51 -2.57
N ARG A 65 -3.01 0.36 -2.74
CA ARG A 65 -3.30 1.44 -1.79
C ARG A 65 -4.37 0.96 -0.82
N ILE A 66 -4.08 1.03 0.47
CA ILE A 66 -5.00 0.61 1.54
C ILE A 66 -5.42 1.84 2.33
N LEU A 67 -6.72 2.06 2.45
CA LEU A 67 -7.33 3.16 3.19
C LEU A 67 -8.23 2.58 4.30
N ASP A 68 -8.16 3.19 5.49
CA ASP A 68 -9.04 2.85 6.60
C ASP A 68 -10.37 3.62 6.44
N LEU A 69 -11.49 2.89 6.42
CA LEU A 69 -12.84 3.45 6.34
C LEU A 69 -13.53 3.51 7.70
N GLY A 70 -12.85 3.12 8.78
CA GLY A 70 -13.43 2.97 10.11
C GLY A 70 -14.25 1.68 10.27
N GLU A 71 -14.69 1.40 11.49
CA GLU A 71 -15.49 0.20 11.83
C GLU A 71 -14.87 -1.12 11.34
N ARG A 72 -13.52 -1.20 11.29
CA ARG A 72 -12.77 -2.36 10.80
C ARG A 72 -12.96 -2.65 9.30
N ARG A 73 -13.44 -1.66 8.53
CA ARG A 73 -13.56 -1.72 7.07
C ARG A 73 -12.36 -1.05 6.43
N PHE A 74 -11.83 -1.69 5.39
CA PHE A 74 -10.68 -1.20 4.66
C PHE A 74 -10.96 -1.22 3.16
N LEU A 75 -10.55 -0.15 2.48
CA LEU A 75 -10.58 -0.06 1.04
C LEU A 75 -9.22 -0.43 0.48
N PHE A 76 -9.21 -1.43 -0.39
CA PHE A 76 -8.06 -1.87 -1.17
C PHE A 76 -8.23 -1.41 -2.60
N GLN A 77 -7.43 -0.42 -3.00
CA GLN A 77 -7.33 0.05 -4.36
C GLN A 77 -6.11 -0.58 -5.02
N PHE A 78 -6.37 -1.45 -5.99
CA PHE A 78 -5.35 -2.00 -6.86
C PHE A 78 -5.13 -1.07 -8.06
N PHE A 79 -3.93 -1.17 -8.63
CA PHE A 79 -3.56 -0.43 -9.84
C PHE A 79 -3.57 -1.33 -11.08
N HIS A 80 -4.00 -2.58 -10.95
CA HIS A 80 -4.07 -3.57 -12.02
C HIS A 80 -5.21 -4.58 -11.80
N SER A 81 -5.93 -4.93 -12.87
CA SER A 81 -7.05 -5.89 -12.82
C SER A 81 -6.63 -7.27 -12.33
N MET A 82 -5.51 -7.79 -12.87
CA MET A 82 -4.96 -9.10 -12.46
C MET A 82 -4.63 -9.18 -10.96
N ASP A 83 -4.14 -8.10 -10.34
CA ASP A 83 -3.83 -8.10 -8.91
C ASP A 83 -5.13 -8.28 -8.10
N MET A 84 -6.20 -7.56 -8.46
CA MET A 84 -7.51 -7.72 -7.85
C MET A 84 -8.10 -9.12 -8.09
N GLU A 85 -7.99 -9.63 -9.31
CA GLU A 85 -8.54 -10.95 -9.67
C GLU A 85 -7.83 -12.09 -8.93
N ARG A 86 -6.50 -12.02 -8.74
CA ARG A 86 -5.74 -13.00 -7.94
C ARG A 86 -6.22 -13.05 -6.50
N VAL A 87 -6.40 -11.88 -5.89
CA VAL A 87 -6.91 -11.75 -4.52
C VAL A 87 -8.32 -12.32 -4.42
N LEU A 88 -9.20 -12.03 -5.38
CA LEU A 88 -10.56 -12.58 -5.42
C LEU A 88 -10.60 -14.10 -5.64
N LYS A 89 -9.63 -14.65 -6.39
CA LYS A 89 -9.48 -16.10 -6.59
C LYS A 89 -8.88 -16.83 -5.38
N GLY A 90 -8.50 -16.10 -4.33
CA GLY A 90 -7.98 -16.66 -3.10
C GLY A 90 -6.50 -17.07 -3.16
N SER A 91 -5.76 -16.63 -4.17
CA SER A 91 -4.30 -16.78 -4.16
C SER A 91 -3.67 -15.69 -3.27
N PRO A 92 -2.78 -16.05 -2.33
CA PRO A 92 -1.79 -15.11 -1.84
C PRO A 92 -0.90 -14.67 -3.01
#